data_AF-A0A830FVW6-F1
#
_entry.id   AF-A0A830FVW6-F1
#
_cell.length_a   1.000
_cell.length_b   1.000
_cell.length_c   1.000
_cell.angle_alpha   90.00
_cell.angle_beta   90.00
_cell.angle_gamma   90.00
#
_symmetry.space_group_name_H-M   'P 1'
#
loop_
_entity.id
_entity.type
_entity.pdbx_description
1 polymer ?
#
loop_
_entity_poly.entity_id
_entity_poly.type
_entity_poly.pdbx_seq_one_letter_code
_entity_poly.pdbx_strand_id
1 'polypeptide(L)'
;MHTEGDTWVCRSCTNEEQRDSRAEAGMTTQDGQQDDGAPAVADATRDSAETMREPCPADDCDSDRAYYEMMPKPGGSYEVRLFTCVECGHKWRDS
;
A
#
# COMPACT_ATOMS: atom_id res chain seq x y z
N MET A 1 33.32 -3.46 -1.13
CA MET A 1 34.71 -3.01 -1.35
C MET A 1 35.45 -3.06 -0.03
N HIS A 2 36.78 -3.09 -0.04
CA HIS A 2 37.63 -2.93 1.13
C HIS A 2 38.84 -2.08 0.76
N THR A 3 39.47 -1.45 1.76
CA THR A 3 40.65 -0.61 1.56
C THR A 3 41.91 -1.46 1.59
N GLU A 4 42.74 -1.36 0.56
CA GLU A 4 44.13 -1.79 0.57
C GLU A 4 45.00 -0.55 0.32
N GLY A 5 45.48 0.06 1.42
CA GLY A 5 46.19 1.34 1.37
C GLY A 5 45.31 2.46 0.80
N ASP A 6 45.73 3.00 -0.35
CA ASP A 6 45.08 4.09 -1.08
C ASP A 6 44.16 3.59 -2.21
N THR A 7 43.75 2.32 -2.20
CA THR A 7 42.88 1.72 -3.22
C THR A 7 41.66 1.04 -2.60
N TRP A 8 40.50 1.23 -3.23
CA TRP A 8 39.29 0.44 -3.00
C TRP A 8 39.31 -0.81 -3.87
N VAL A 9 39.32 -1.98 -3.23
CA VAL A 9 39.36 -3.27 -3.93
C VAL A 9 38.04 -4.01 -3.75
N CYS A 10 37.46 -4.49 -4.85
CA CYS A 10 36.27 -5.33 -4.80
C CYS A 10 36.62 -6.73 -4.25
N ARG A 11 35.78 -7.26 -3.36
CA ARG A 11 36.00 -8.61 -2.78
C ARG A 11 35.51 -9.74 -3.67
N SER A 12 34.70 -9.42 -4.69
CA SER A 12 34.00 -10.40 -5.52
C SER A 12 34.43 -10.38 -6.98
N CYS A 13 35.24 -9.39 -7.38
CA CYS A 13 35.80 -9.27 -8.72
C CYS A 13 37.10 -8.46 -8.68
N THR A 14 37.78 -8.35 -9.82
CA THR A 14 39.11 -7.72 -9.95
C THR A 14 39.04 -6.19 -10.16
N ASN A 15 37.93 -5.54 -9.82
CA ASN A 15 37.84 -4.08 -9.96
C ASN A 15 38.54 -3.37 -8.79
N GLU A 16 39.32 -2.35 -9.15
CA GLU A 16 40.11 -1.52 -8.25
C GLU A 16 39.90 -0.04 -8.60
N GLU A 17 39.78 0.82 -7.59
CA GLU A 17 39.57 2.26 -7.75
C GLU A 17 40.44 3.05 -6.77
N GLN A 18 41.01 4.18 -7.20
CA GLN A 18 41.86 4.99 -6.33
C GLN A 18 41.02 5.68 -5.25
N ARG A 19 41.50 5.65 -4.00
CA ARG A 19 40.82 6.24 -2.85
C ARG A 19 41.18 7.73 -2.71
N ASP A 20 40.17 8.58 -2.64
CA ASP A 20 40.33 10.00 -2.33
C ASP A 20 40.15 10.24 -0.83
N SER A 21 41.25 10.20 -0.07
CA SER A 21 41.23 10.42 1.39
C SER A 21 40.72 11.81 1.80
N ARG A 22 40.79 12.81 0.90
CA ARG A 22 40.29 14.16 1.17
C ARG A 22 38.77 14.23 1.03
N ALA A 23 38.21 13.58 0.02
CA ALA A 23 36.77 13.44 -0.12
C ALA A 23 36.17 12.69 1.08
N GLU A 24 36.85 11.62 1.51
CA GLU A 24 36.42 10.81 2.65
C GLU A 24 36.40 11.60 3.96
N ALA A 25 37.40 12.45 4.19
CA ALA A 25 37.47 13.31 5.38
C ALA A 25 36.34 14.35 5.43
N GLY A 26 35.71 14.68 4.29
CA GLY A 26 34.58 15.60 4.21
C GLY A 26 33.21 14.95 4.39
N MET A 27 33.14 13.61 4.51
CA MET A 27 31.86 12.92 4.70
C MET A 27 31.29 13.19 6.09
N THR A 28 29.97 13.28 6.17
CA THR A 28 29.20 13.48 7.40
C THR A 28 28.09 12.44 7.51
N THR A 29 27.76 12.02 8.73
CA THR A 29 26.61 11.13 8.97
C THR A 29 25.34 11.95 9.13
N GLN A 30 24.22 11.46 8.60
CA GLN A 30 22.90 11.99 8.89
C GLN A 30 22.11 10.90 9.59
N ASP A 31 22.13 10.92 10.92
CA ASP A 31 21.41 9.96 11.77
C ASP A 31 20.00 10.44 12.15
N GLY A 32 19.64 11.67 11.74
CA GLY A 32 18.35 12.30 12.00
C GLY A 32 17.32 12.03 10.91
N GLN A 33 16.04 12.15 11.27
CA GLN A 33 14.95 12.11 10.31
C GLN A 33 15.01 13.33 9.38
N GLN A 34 14.94 13.09 8.07
CA GLN A 34 14.85 14.14 7.06
C GLN A 34 13.39 14.62 6.98
N ASP A 35 13.20 15.94 7.01
CA ASP A 35 11.89 16.58 6.86
C ASP A 35 11.57 16.80 5.36
N ASP A 36 11.62 15.72 4.58
CA ASP A 36 11.27 15.71 3.16
C ASP A 36 9.74 15.68 2.94
N GLY A 37 8.98 16.01 3.99
CA GLY A 37 7.54 15.94 4.04
C GLY A 37 7.01 14.55 4.41
N ALA A 38 5.76 14.52 4.88
CA ALA A 38 5.08 13.27 5.17
C ALA A 38 4.84 12.46 3.89
N PRO A 39 5.05 11.13 3.90
CA PRO A 39 4.71 10.30 2.77
C PRO A 39 3.20 10.35 2.51
N ALA A 40 2.80 10.15 1.24
CA ALA A 40 1.40 9.98 0.92
C ALA A 40 0.84 8.76 1.66
N VAL A 41 -0.13 8.99 2.54
CA VAL A 41 -0.84 7.92 3.25
C VAL A 41 -2.08 7.54 2.44
N ALA A 42 -2.15 6.29 1.98
CA ALA A 42 -3.35 5.74 1.40
C ALA A 42 -4.33 5.34 2.51
N ASP A 43 -5.59 5.74 2.40
CA ASP A 43 -6.67 5.24 3.25
C ASP A 43 -7.02 3.82 2.81
N ALA A 44 -6.34 2.84 3.39
CA ALA A 44 -6.50 1.42 3.07
C ALA A 44 -7.90 0.87 3.42
N THR A 45 -8.75 1.65 4.10
CA THR A 45 -10.13 1.26 4.45
C THR A 45 -11.12 1.59 3.33
N ARG A 46 -10.78 2.50 2.40
CA ARG A 46 -11.70 2.89 1.31
C ARG A 46 -11.78 1.91 0.14
N ASP A 47 -10.72 1.14 -0.12
CA ASP A 47 -10.63 0.25 -1.29
C ASP A 47 -10.60 -1.24 -0.93
N SER A 48 -10.63 -1.58 0.36
CA SER A 48 -10.59 -2.97 0.84
C SER A 48 -11.96 -3.67 0.82
N ALA A 49 -12.99 -2.99 0.31
CA ALA A 49 -14.27 -3.64 0.05
C ALA A 49 -14.09 -4.67 -1.07
N GLU A 50 -14.06 -5.95 -0.70
CA GLU A 50 -14.00 -7.04 -1.65
C GLU A 50 -15.24 -6.97 -2.56
N THR A 51 -15.01 -6.92 -3.87
CA THR A 51 -16.11 -7.01 -4.83
C THR A 51 -16.49 -8.47 -5.06
N MET A 52 -17.77 -8.79 -5.00
CA MET A 52 -18.33 -10.11 -5.30
C MET A 52 -19.30 -10.04 -6.49
N ARG A 53 -19.59 -11.20 -7.10
CA ARG A 53 -20.69 -11.31 -8.06
C ARG A 53 -22.02 -11.38 -7.32
N GLU A 54 -22.81 -10.32 -7.45
CA GLU A 54 -24.15 -10.19 -6.87
C GLU A 54 -24.98 -9.27 -7.79
N PRO A 55 -26.10 -9.73 -8.38
CA PRO A 55 -26.90 -8.95 -9.31
C PRO A 55 -27.58 -7.76 -8.63
N CYS A 56 -27.51 -6.59 -9.27
CA CYS A 56 -28.17 -5.39 -8.77
C CYS A 56 -29.70 -5.54 -8.87
N PRO A 57 -30.45 -5.27 -7.78
CA PRO A 57 -31.91 -5.34 -7.81
C PRO A 57 -32.59 -4.08 -8.41
N ALA A 58 -31.81 -3.08 -8.86
CA ALA A 58 -32.37 -1.87 -9.44
C ALA A 58 -32.76 -2.10 -10.90
N ASP A 59 -34.01 -1.77 -11.27
CA ASP A 59 -34.56 -1.99 -12.61
C ASP A 59 -33.78 -1.30 -13.74
N ASP A 60 -33.08 -0.20 -13.43
CA ASP A 60 -32.28 0.58 -14.38
C ASP A 60 -30.77 0.21 -14.36
N CYS A 61 -30.40 -0.94 -13.78
CA CYS A 61 -29.01 -1.34 -13.62
C CYS A 61 -28.79 -2.86 -13.80
N ASP A 62 -28.08 -3.24 -14.86
CA ASP A 62 -27.75 -4.64 -15.17
C ASP A 62 -26.44 -5.15 -14.54
N SER A 63 -25.91 -4.45 -13.53
CA SER A 63 -24.64 -4.80 -12.91
C SER A 63 -24.70 -6.15 -12.19
N ASP A 64 -23.68 -6.98 -12.37
CA ASP A 64 -23.53 -8.27 -11.69
C ASP A 64 -22.51 -8.21 -10.54
N ARG A 65 -22.06 -7.01 -10.14
CA ARG A 65 -21.00 -6.82 -9.13
C ARG A 65 -21.42 -5.87 -8.01
N ALA A 66 -21.07 -6.26 -6.78
CA ALA A 66 -21.31 -5.46 -5.58
C ALA A 66 -20.16 -5.54 -4.58
N TYR A 67 -19.94 -4.46 -3.85
CA TYR A 67 -19.21 -4.45 -2.59
C TYR A 67 -20.11 -4.99 -1.47
N TYR A 68 -19.54 -5.62 -0.45
CA TYR A 68 -20.30 -6.05 0.73
C TYR A 68 -19.68 -5.56 2.03
N GLU A 69 -20.53 -5.20 2.99
CA GLU A 69 -20.15 -4.81 4.34
C GLU A 69 -20.95 -5.65 5.34
N MET A 70 -20.28 -6.20 6.36
CA MET A 70 -20.94 -6.93 7.44
C MET A 70 -21.44 -5.93 8.48
N MET A 71 -22.76 -5.88 8.70
CA MET A 71 -23.36 -5.00 9.71
C MET A 71 -24.04 -5.80 10.82
N PRO A 72 -23.94 -5.36 12.08
CA PRO A 72 -24.72 -5.95 13.16
C PRO A 72 -26.21 -5.60 12.97
N LYS A 73 -27.11 -6.57 13.16
CA LYS A 73 -28.53 -6.24 13.30
C LYS A 73 -28.77 -5.45 14.60
N PRO A 74 -29.74 -4.52 14.60
CA PRO A 74 -30.25 -3.95 15.85
C PRO A 74 -30.68 -5.09 16.79
N GLY A 75 -30.04 -5.21 17.95
CA GLY A 75 -30.28 -6.30 18.90
C GLY A 75 -29.23 -7.44 18.93
N GLY A 76 -28.18 -7.37 18.11
CA GLY A 76 -26.87 -7.95 18.42
C GLY A 76 -26.67 -9.46 18.19
N SER A 77 -27.56 -10.18 17.51
CA SER A 77 -27.41 -11.63 17.37
C SER A 77 -27.12 -12.16 15.96
N TYR A 78 -27.15 -11.33 14.92
CA TYR A 78 -26.94 -11.79 13.55
C TYR A 78 -26.29 -10.71 12.67
N GLU A 79 -25.30 -11.14 11.88
CA GLU A 79 -24.57 -10.35 10.91
C GLU A 79 -25.36 -10.30 9.60
N VAL A 80 -25.59 -9.11 9.04
CA VAL A 80 -26.25 -8.95 7.73
C VAL A 80 -25.27 -8.33 6.78
N ARG A 81 -25.18 -8.90 5.58
CA ARG A 81 -24.46 -8.29 4.46
C ARG A 81 -25.28 -7.15 3.89
N LEU A 82 -24.70 -5.96 3.88
CA LEU A 82 -25.16 -4.83 3.09
C LEU A 82 -24.34 -4.80 1.81
N PHE A 83 -25.01 -4.97 0.68
CA PHE A 83 -24.40 -4.86 -0.63
C PHE A 83 -24.47 -3.42 -1.14
N THR A 84 -23.48 -3.03 -1.94
CA THR A 84 -23.45 -1.76 -2.69
C THR A 84 -23.03 -2.05 -4.14
N CYS A 85 -23.91 -1.75 -5.11
CA CYS A 85 -23.61 -1.96 -6.53
C CYS A 85 -22.39 -1.12 -6.94
N VAL A 86 -21.48 -1.72 -7.70
CA VAL A 86 -20.27 -1.02 -8.17
C VAL A 86 -20.55 0.03 -9.25
N GLU A 87 -21.66 -0.10 -9.98
CA GLU A 87 -22.01 0.81 -11.08
C GLU A 87 -22.98 1.92 -10.64
N CYS A 88 -24.13 1.55 -10.07
CA CYS A 88 -25.16 2.54 -9.70
C CYS A 88 -25.11 2.99 -8.23
N GLY A 89 -24.31 2.33 -7.38
CA GLY A 89 -24.21 2.64 -5.96
C GLY A 89 -25.45 2.27 -5.12
N HIS A 90 -26.44 1.58 -5.70
CA HIS A 90 -27.61 1.10 -4.99
C HIS A 90 -27.21 0.18 -3.82
N LYS A 91 -27.84 0.34 -2.66
CA LYS A 91 -27.55 -0.45 -1.46
C LYS A 91 -28.73 -1.35 -1.10
N TRP A 92 -28.49 -2.65 -0.93
CA TRP A 92 -29.52 -3.63 -0.57
C TRP A 92 -28.99 -4.65 0.44
N ARG A 93 -29.91 -5.40 1.06
CA ARG A 93 -29.56 -6.46 2.01
C ARG A 93 -29.81 -7.81 1.36
N ASP A 94 -29.01 -8.80 1.75
CA ASP A 94 -29.30 -10.21 1.45
C ASP A 94 -30.72 -10.55 1.93
N SER A 95 -31.49 -11.24 1.07
CA SER A 95 -32.93 -11.50 1.30
C SER A 95 -33.17 -12.74 2.14
#